data_AF-A0AAJ1B4B8-F1
#
_entry.id   AF-A0AAJ1B4B8-F1
#
_cell.length_a   1.000
_cell.length_b   1.000
_cell.length_c   1.000
_cell.angle_alpha   90.00
_cell.angle_beta   90.00
_cell.angle_gamma   90.00
#
_symmetry.space_group_name_H-M   'P 1'
#
loop_
_entity.id
_entity.type
_entity.pdbx_description
1 polymer ?
#
loop_
_entity_poly.entity_id
_entity_poly.type
_entity_poly.pdbx_seq_one_letter_code
_entity_poly.pdbx_strand_id
1 'polypeptide(L)' 'INNKYNKRSDFLIVLGARLYGDKPAPLLRYRLDAAVEYHQKFPDVPIIVSGGQGHGENITEAKAMKDY' A
#
# COMPACT_ATOMS: atom_id res chain seq x y z
N ILE A 1 -6.60 -10.59 -19.49
CA ILE A 1 -5.48 -10.80 -18.53
C ILE A 1 -5.97 -11.83 -17.52
N ASN A 2 -5.45 -13.06 -17.57
CA ASN A 2 -5.81 -14.10 -16.59
C ASN A 2 -5.16 -13.75 -15.25
N ASN A 3 -5.95 -13.20 -14.32
CA ASN A 3 -5.45 -12.73 -13.04
C ASN A 3 -5.23 -13.93 -12.09
N LYS A 4 -4.01 -14.46 -12.10
CA LYS A 4 -3.54 -15.56 -11.23
C LYS A 4 -3.60 -15.22 -9.73
N TYR A 5 -3.97 -13.99 -9.37
CA TYR A 5 -4.05 -13.47 -8.00
C TYR A 5 -5.49 -13.35 -7.45
N ASN A 6 -6.49 -13.96 -8.11
CA ASN A 6 -7.86 -14.08 -7.59
C ASN A 6 -8.00 -15.12 -6.45
N LYS A 7 -6.92 -15.41 -5.72
CA LYS A 7 -6.93 -16.33 -4.59
C LYS A 7 -6.70 -15.54 -3.31
N ARG A 8 -7.46 -15.89 -2.27
CA ARG A 8 -7.30 -15.37 -0.92
C ARG A 8 -5.91 -15.77 -0.38
N SER A 9 -5.18 -14.79 0.15
CA SER A 9 -3.92 -14.95 0.88
C SER A 9 -4.18 -14.75 2.38
N ASP A 10 -3.28 -15.21 3.24
CA ASP A 10 -3.44 -15.03 4.68
C ASP A 10 -3.22 -13.57 5.12
N PHE A 11 -2.39 -12.82 4.38
CA PHE A 11 -2.13 -11.40 4.57
C PHE A 11 -1.62 -10.78 3.27
N LEU A 12 -1.70 -9.45 3.17
CA LEU A 12 -1.09 -8.65 2.11
C LEU A 12 -0.04 -7.72 2.72
N ILE A 13 1.15 -7.63 2.12
CA ILE A 13 2.16 -6.64 2.49
C ILE A 13 2.35 -5.59 1.39
N VAL A 14 2.31 -4.32 1.77
CA VAL A 14 2.59 -3.18 0.89
C VAL A 14 3.91 -2.53 1.33
N LEU A 15 4.87 -2.49 0.40
CA LEU A 15 6.19 -1.90 0.62
C LEU A 15 6.20 -0.42 0.21
N GLY A 16 6.92 0.40 0.98
CA GLY A 16 7.19 1.80 0.69
C GLY A 16 7.90 2.04 -0.65
N ALA A 17 7.77 3.25 -1.18
CA ALA A 17 8.32 3.67 -2.47
C ALA A 17 8.47 5.18 -2.65
N ARG A 18 8.43 5.97 -1.55
CA ARG A 18 8.53 7.42 -1.37
C ARG A 18 7.21 8.20 -1.19
N LEU A 19 7.29 9.29 -0.43
CA LEU A 19 6.32 10.40 -0.37
C LEU A 19 6.85 11.70 -1.02
N TYR A 20 5.92 12.55 -1.45
CA TYR A 20 6.14 13.96 -1.74
C TYR A 20 5.50 14.79 -0.62
N GLY A 21 6.30 15.22 0.35
CA GLY A 21 5.78 15.78 1.60
C GLY A 21 5.02 14.70 2.37
N ASP A 22 3.70 14.77 2.37
CA ASP A 22 2.78 13.81 3.01
C ASP A 22 2.03 12.91 2.01
N LYS A 23 2.20 13.11 0.70
CA LYS A 23 1.43 12.38 -0.33
C LYS A 23 2.22 11.21 -0.94
N PRO A 24 1.60 10.04 -1.16
CA PRO A 24 2.24 8.95 -1.88
C PRO A 24 2.73 9.36 -3.27
N ALA A 25 3.99 9.04 -3.59
CA ALA A 25 4.51 9.16 -4.95
C ALA A 25 3.77 8.18 -5.90
N PRO A 26 3.80 8.38 -7.23
CA PRO A 26 3.03 7.56 -8.18
C PRO A 26 3.22 6.05 -8.01
N LEU A 27 4.46 5.58 -7.81
CA LEU A 27 4.74 4.16 -7.58
C LEU A 27 4.09 3.63 -6.29
N LEU A 28 4.12 4.42 -5.21
CA LEU A 28 3.48 4.04 -3.95
C LEU A 28 1.96 4.02 -4.11
N ARG A 29 1.40 5.00 -4.82
CA ARG A 29 -0.04 5.06 -5.12
C ARG A 29 -0.51 3.83 -5.90
N TYR A 30 0.19 3.41 -6.95
CA TYR A 30 -0.18 2.20 -7.69
C TYR A 30 -0.18 0.92 -6.84
N ARG A 31 0.74 0.82 -5.87
CA ARG A 31 0.75 -0.30 -4.91
C ARG A 31 -0.45 -0.24 -3.97
N LEU A 32 -0.79 0.95 -3.49
CA LEU A 32 -1.95 1.16 -2.62
C LEU A 32 -3.27 0.91 -3.35
N ASP A 33 -3.41 1.37 -4.60
CA ASP A 33 -4.60 1.11 -5.42
C ASP A 33 -4.79 -0.38 -5.65
N ALA A 34 -3.73 -1.12 -5.97
CA ALA A 34 -3.79 -2.57 -6.07
C ALA A 34 -4.15 -3.25 -4.74
N ALA A 35 -3.70 -2.71 -3.60
CA ALA A 35 -4.06 -3.20 -2.28
C ALA A 35 -5.54 -2.95 -1.94
N VAL A 36 -6.09 -1.79 -2.32
CA VAL A 36 -7.51 -1.45 -2.19
C VAL A 36 -8.36 -2.38 -3.05
N GLU A 37 -7.99 -2.61 -4.31
CA GLU A 37 -8.68 -3.57 -5.18
C GLU A 37 -8.67 -5.00 -4.60
N TYR A 38 -7.56 -5.40 -3.96
CA TYR A 38 -7.48 -6.69 -3.29
C TYR A 38 -8.39 -6.75 -2.06
N HIS A 39 -8.39 -5.70 -1.23
CA HIS A 39 -9.23 -5.58 -0.04
C HIS A 39 -10.72 -5.65 -0.36
N GLN A 40 -11.16 -5.01 -1.46
CA GLN A 40 -12.56 -5.06 -1.91
C GLN A 40 -13.03 -6.49 -2.20
N LYS A 41 -12.13 -7.40 -2.60
CA LYS A 41 -12.45 -8.81 -2.85
C LYS A 41 -12.32 -9.67 -1.59
N PHE A 42 -11.39 -9.34 -0.71
CA PHE A 42 -11.06 -10.10 0.50
C PHE A 42 -10.93 -9.18 1.72
N PRO A 43 -12.04 -8.61 2.23
CA PRO A 43 -12.01 -7.56 3.25
C PRO A 43 -11.52 -8.04 4.63
N ASP A 44 -11.52 -9.35 4.86
CA ASP A 44 -11.04 -9.99 6.08
C ASP A 44 -9.52 -10.23 6.08
N VAL A 45 -8.85 -10.07 4.93
CA VAL A 45 -7.40 -10.28 4.84
C VAL A 45 -6.67 -9.06 5.41
N PRO A 46 -5.83 -9.24 6.45
CA PRO A 46 -5.06 -8.14 7.02
C PRO A 46 -4.07 -7.56 6.02
N ILE A 47 -4.03 -6.23 5.95
CA ILE A 47 -3.07 -5.47 5.16
C ILE A 47 -2.01 -4.90 6.08
N ILE A 48 -0.76 -5.21 5.79
CA ILE A 48 0.42 -4.73 6.50
C ILE A 48 1.13 -3.75 5.60
N VAL A 49 1.28 -2.52 6.05
CA VAL A 49 2.01 -1.48 5.33
C VAL A 49 3.36 -1.26 6.00
N SER A 50 4.43 -1.12 5.20
CA SER A 50 5.80 -0.95 5.73
C SER A 50 6.56 0.13 4.97
N GLY A 51 7.09 1.11 5.69
CA GLY A 51 7.86 2.20 5.10
C GLY A 51 8.27 3.24 6.15
N GLY A 52 9.48 3.76 6.01
CA GLY A 52 10.09 4.69 6.97
C GLY A 52 9.73 6.15 6.67
N GLN A 53 10.44 7.09 7.29
CA GLN A 53 10.42 8.50 6.87
C GLN A 53 11.76 8.82 6.19
N GLY A 54 11.70 9.18 4.91
CA GLY A 54 12.83 9.58 4.09
C GLY A 54 13.11 11.08 4.11
N HIS A 55 14.16 11.49 3.41
CA HIS A 55 14.52 12.90 3.26
C HIS A 55 13.48 13.66 2.42
N GLY A 56 12.94 14.75 2.96
CA GLY A 56 11.91 15.57 2.31
C GLY A 56 10.48 15.05 2.48
N GLU A 57 10.28 14.05 3.35
CA GLU A 57 8.95 13.53 3.72
C GLU A 57 8.51 14.11 5.08
N ASN A 58 7.24 14.51 5.17
CA ASN A 58 6.69 15.14 6.38
C ASN A 58 6.28 14.11 7.44
N ILE A 59 5.99 12.88 7.02
CA ILE A 59 5.56 11.75 7.85
C ILE A 59 6.20 10.46 7.32
N THR A 60 6.10 9.36 8.07
CA THR A 60 6.51 8.05 7.54
C THR A 60 5.59 7.62 6.40
N GLU A 61 6.14 6.92 5.42
CA GLU A 61 5.38 6.22 4.38
C GLU A 61 4.32 5.32 5.00
N ALA A 62 4.66 4.57 6.06
CA ALA A 62 3.70 3.70 6.74
C ALA A 62 2.49 4.46 7.31
N LYS A 63 2.69 5.68 7.83
CA LYS A 63 1.59 6.52 8.29
C LYS A 63 0.74 6.99 7.13
N ALA A 64 1.36 7.50 6.06
CA ALA A 64 0.65 7.93 4.85
C ALA A 64 -0.15 6.78 4.20
N MET A 65 0.43 5.59 4.13
CA MET A 65 -0.20 4.39 3.58
C MET A 65 -1.39 3.90 4.43
N LYS A 66 -1.31 4.05 5.76
CA LYS A 66 -2.43 3.71 6.66
C LYS A 66 -3.61 4.67 6.51
N ASP A 67 -3.33 5.93 6.18
CA ASP A 67 -4.35 6.97 6.05
C ASP A 67 -4.96 7.04 4.63
N TYR A 68 -4.42 6.26 3.68
CA TYR A 68 -4.89 6.16 2.28
C TYR A 68 -6.10 5.23 2.16
#